data_AF-A0AAN9HIC9-F1
#
_entry.id   AF-A0AAN9HIC9-F1
#
_cell.length_a   1.000
_cell.length_b   1.000
_cell.length_c   1.000
_cell.angle_alpha   90.00
_cell.angle_beta   90.00
_cell.angle_gamma   90.00
#
_symmetry.space_group_name_H-M   'P 1'
#
loop_
_entity.id
_entity.type
_entity.pdbx_description
1 polymer ?
#
loop_
_entity_poly.entity_id
_entity_poly.type
_entity_poly.pdbx_seq_one_letter_code
_entity_poly.pdbx_strand_id
1 'polypeptide(L)'
;MSTCCCGLWCFPCMQCQTASQFGWCFCMPLLDCCMVVSCCLRQKMREQYSIHGSCCDDFCTLCFCYPCAWCQMSREIKTRAHSGTGTVITQQIMHS
;
A
#
# COMPACT_ATOMS: atom_id res chain seq x y z
N MET A 1 3.57 -15.01 0.75
CA MET A 1 3.07 -14.56 2.06
C MET A 1 4.24 -14.53 3.05
N SER A 2 5.06 -13.47 3.02
CA SER A 2 6.25 -13.34 3.90
C SER A 2 6.51 -11.90 4.39
N THR A 3 5.58 -10.97 4.16
CA THR A 3 5.81 -9.53 4.40
C THR A 3 5.75 -9.14 5.88
N CYS A 4 5.17 -9.99 6.73
CA CYS A 4 4.75 -9.62 8.08
C CYS A 4 5.90 -9.62 9.11
N CYS A 5 6.88 -10.52 8.99
CA CYS A 5 7.91 -10.70 10.04
C CYS A 5 9.24 -9.99 9.73
N CYS A 6 9.62 -9.85 8.46
CA CYS A 6 10.85 -9.13 8.07
C CYS A 6 10.64 -7.60 7.93
N GLY A 7 9.40 -7.14 7.74
CA GLY A 7 9.07 -5.71 7.63
C GLY A 7 9.14 -4.94 8.96
N LEU A 8 9.01 -5.64 10.11
CA LEU A 8 9.12 -5.06 11.45
C LEU A 8 10.55 -4.60 11.79
N TRP A 9 11.58 -5.22 11.21
CA TRP A 9 12.99 -4.87 11.47
C TRP A 9 13.46 -3.64 10.65
N CYS A 10 12.78 -3.31 9.54
CA CYS A 10 13.07 -2.17 8.66
C CYS A 10 11.77 -1.42 8.31
N PHE A 11 10.98 -1.11 9.33
CA PHE A 11 9.68 -0.47 9.20
C PHE A 11 9.70 0.83 8.35
N PRO A 12 10.63 1.78 8.58
CA PRO A 12 10.76 2.97 7.72
C PRO A 12 11.09 2.62 6.26
N CYS A 13 11.87 1.57 6.02
CA CYS A 13 12.25 1.11 4.70
C CYS A 13 11.02 0.63 3.90
N MET A 14 10.11 -0.08 4.57
CA MET A 14 8.84 -0.52 3.98
C MET A 14 7.94 0.68 3.65
N GLN A 15 7.91 1.70 4.50
CA GLN A 15 7.12 2.91 4.26
C GLN A 15 7.66 3.70 3.06
N CYS A 16 8.98 3.93 3.01
CA CYS A 16 9.68 4.57 1.90
C CYS A 16 9.42 3.85 0.58
N GLN A 17 9.53 2.51 0.57
CA GLN A 17 9.26 1.69 -0.61
C GLN A 17 7.80 1.80 -1.05
N THR A 18 6.86 1.78 -0.10
CA THR A 18 5.42 1.86 -0.40
C THR A 18 5.05 3.25 -0.95
N ALA A 19 5.59 4.32 -0.39
CA ALA A 19 5.43 5.68 -0.92
C ALA A 19 6.03 5.82 -2.32
N SER A 20 7.25 5.30 -2.54
CA SER A 20 7.89 5.29 -3.86
C SER A 20 7.08 4.51 -4.89
N GLN A 21 6.52 3.35 -4.53
CA GLN A 21 5.65 2.58 -5.44
C GLN A 21 4.33 3.27 -5.75
N PHE A 22 3.83 4.10 -4.83
CA PHE A 22 2.67 4.95 -5.09
C PHE A 22 3.00 6.21 -5.93
N GLY A 23 4.29 6.47 -6.21
CA GLY A 23 4.74 7.65 -6.94
C GLY A 23 4.96 8.89 -6.06
N TRP A 24 4.98 8.73 -4.74
CA TRP A 24 5.26 9.80 -3.78
C TRP A 24 6.75 9.85 -3.42
N CYS A 25 7.21 11.00 -2.93
CA CYS A 25 8.59 11.16 -2.47
C CYS A 25 8.89 10.18 -1.32
N PHE A 26 10.01 9.45 -1.40
CA PHE A 26 10.34 8.38 -0.46
C PHE A 26 10.46 8.86 1.00
N CYS A 27 10.79 10.14 1.21
CA CYS A 27 10.92 10.76 2.54
C CYS A 27 9.58 11.19 3.15
N MET A 28 8.48 11.22 2.40
CA MET A 28 7.18 11.67 2.93
C MET A 28 6.76 10.91 4.19
N PRO A 29 6.86 9.57 4.26
CA PRO A 29 6.51 8.83 5.47
C PRO A 29 7.47 9.07 6.64
N LEU A 30 8.69 9.53 6.37
CA LEU A 30 9.67 9.86 7.40
C LEU A 30 9.37 11.21 8.08
N LEU A 31 8.61 12.07 7.39
CA LEU A 31 8.15 13.37 7.87
C LEU A 31 6.76 13.29 8.56
N ASP A 32 6.28 12.08 8.84
CA ASP A 32 4.93 11.83 9.36
C ASP A 32 4.78 12.19 10.85
N CYS A 33 4.83 13.48 11.17
CA CYS A 33 4.45 13.98 12.49
C CYS A 33 2.92 13.85 12.64
N CYS A 34 2.46 12.94 13.52
CA CYS A 34 1.04 12.67 13.83
C CYS A 34 0.22 11.85 12.82
N MET A 35 0.81 10.92 12.05
CA MET A 35 0.04 10.02 11.16
C MET A 35 -0.66 10.74 9.99
N VAL A 36 -0.36 12.03 9.77
CA VAL A 36 -1.03 12.88 8.76
C VAL A 36 -0.68 12.41 7.35
N VAL A 37 0.59 12.11 7.09
CA VAL A 37 1.07 11.59 5.80
C VAL A 37 0.48 10.21 5.56
N SER A 38 0.43 9.36 6.60
CA SER A 38 -0.20 8.04 6.52
C SER A 38 -1.68 8.13 6.18
N CYS A 39 -2.43 9.03 6.83
CA CYS A 39 -3.84 9.28 6.51
C CYS A 39 -4.02 9.84 5.09
N CYS A 40 -3.18 10.79 4.67
CA CYS A 40 -3.23 11.37 3.33
C CYS A 40 -2.96 10.34 2.24
N LEU A 41 -1.92 9.51 2.40
CA LEU A 41 -1.60 8.43 1.46
C LEU A 41 -2.78 7.48 1.31
N ARG A 42 -3.37 7.08 2.44
CA ARG A 42 -4.49 6.15 2.49
C ARG A 42 -5.80 6.76 1.97
N GLN A 43 -6.05 8.05 2.21
CA GLN A 43 -7.13 8.82 1.58
C GLN A 43 -6.96 8.88 0.06
N LYS A 44 -5.75 9.16 -0.43
CA LYS A 44 -5.45 9.20 -1.87
C LYS A 44 -5.61 7.83 -2.52
N MET A 45 -5.25 6.77 -1.82
CA MET A 45 -5.60 5.41 -2.25
C MET A 45 -7.11 5.21 -2.32
N ARG A 46 -7.89 5.59 -1.31
CA ARG A 46 -9.35 5.43 -1.34
C ARG A 46 -10.01 6.21 -2.48
N GLU A 47 -9.51 7.42 -2.77
CA GLU A 47 -9.92 8.24 -3.92
C GLU A 47 -9.59 7.56 -5.25
N GLN A 48 -8.37 7.02 -5.40
CA GLN A 48 -7.92 6.32 -6.60
C GLN A 48 -8.64 4.97 -6.83
N TYR A 49 -8.92 4.22 -5.77
CA TYR A 49 -9.51 2.88 -5.85
C TYR A 49 -11.02 2.83 -5.61
N SER A 50 -11.68 3.99 -5.42
CA SER A 50 -13.11 4.10 -5.09
C SER A 50 -13.53 3.23 -3.90
N ILE A 51 -12.69 3.17 -2.86
CA ILE A 51 -12.97 2.39 -1.65
C ILE A 51 -13.78 3.24 -0.68
N HIS A 52 -14.95 2.76 -0.27
CA HIS A 52 -15.78 3.40 0.74
C HIS A 52 -15.10 3.35 2.12
N GLY A 53 -14.95 4.52 2.77
CA GLY A 53 -14.44 4.61 4.14
C GLY A 53 -14.34 6.04 4.65
N SER A 54 -14.29 6.20 5.98
CA SER A 54 -14.21 7.51 6.64
C SER A 54 -12.78 7.82 7.12
N CYS A 55 -12.43 9.10 7.20
CA CYS A 55 -11.13 9.55 7.69
C CYS A 55 -10.91 9.14 9.17
N CYS A 56 -11.96 9.21 10.00
CA CYS A 56 -11.87 8.75 11.40
C CYS A 56 -11.61 7.25 11.54
N ASP A 57 -12.22 6.42 10.69
CA ASP A 57 -12.02 4.97 10.73
C ASP A 57 -10.58 4.58 10.36
N ASP A 58 -9.98 5.32 9.43
CA ASP A 58 -8.57 5.18 9.07
C ASP A 58 -7.65 5.59 10.21
N PHE A 59 -7.94 6.73 10.85
CA PHE A 59 -7.16 7.20 11.97
C PHE A 59 -7.22 6.21 13.14
N CYS A 60 -8.41 5.68 13.46
CA CYS A 60 -8.56 4.62 14.44
C CYS A 60 -7.75 3.37 14.04
N THR A 61 -7.86 2.92 12.78
CA THR A 61 -7.11 1.75 12.29
C THR A 61 -5.60 1.94 12.36
N LEU A 62 -5.11 3.14 12.05
CA LEU A 62 -3.70 3.52 12.17
C LEU A 62 -3.27 3.58 13.65
N CYS A 63 -4.11 4.10 14.54
CA CYS A 63 -3.85 4.13 15.99
C CYS A 63 -3.84 2.74 16.63
N PHE A 64 -4.74 1.84 16.24
CA PHE A 64 -4.86 0.50 16.82
C PHE A 64 -3.89 -0.52 16.19
N CYS A 65 -3.57 -0.41 14.90
CA CYS A 65 -2.73 -1.40 14.17
C CYS A 65 -1.92 -0.75 13.03
N TYR A 66 -1.12 0.28 13.34
CA TYR A 66 -0.26 0.98 12.39
C TYR A 66 0.57 0.07 11.44
N PRO A 67 1.31 -0.95 11.93
CA PRO A 67 2.05 -1.87 11.07
C PRO A 67 1.19 -2.69 10.12
N CYS A 68 0.01 -3.08 10.59
CA CYS A 68 -0.95 -3.88 9.84
C CYS A 68 -1.55 -3.05 8.71
N ALA A 69 -1.93 -1.80 9.01
CA ALA A 69 -2.45 -0.85 8.05
C ALA A 69 -1.43 -0.56 6.94
N TRP A 70 -0.15 -0.37 7.28
CA TRP A 70 0.93 -0.18 6.29
C TRP A 70 1.21 -1.43 5.47
N CYS A 71 1.17 -2.62 6.07
CA CYS A 71 1.29 -3.88 5.33
C CYS A 71 0.14 -4.04 4.32
N GLN A 72 -1.08 -3.69 4.72
CA GLN A 72 -2.26 -3.72 3.85
C GLN A 72 -2.08 -2.77 2.66
N MET A 73 -1.74 -1.51 2.92
CA MET A 73 -1.49 -0.51 1.86
C MET A 73 -0.38 -0.96 0.91
N SER A 74 0.73 -1.48 1.43
CA SER A 74 1.85 -1.99 0.63
C SER A 74 1.42 -3.16 -0.28
N ARG A 75 0.59 -4.08 0.23
CA ARG A 75 0.06 -5.19 -0.56
C ARG A 75 -0.91 -4.71 -1.63
N GLU A 76 -1.77 -3.76 -1.32
CA GLU A 76 -2.73 -3.22 -2.28
C GLU A 76 -2.01 -2.49 -3.41
N ILE A 77 -1.06 -1.61 -3.09
CA ILE A 77 -0.21 -0.92 -4.08
C ILE A 77 0.54 -1.95 -4.93
N LYS A 78 1.19 -2.96 -4.33
CA LYS A 78 1.91 -4.01 -5.07
C LYS A 78 1.00 -4.83 -5.97
N THR A 79 -0.17 -5.23 -5.49
CA THR A 79 -1.12 -6.05 -6.24
C THR A 79 -1.61 -5.28 -7.47
N ARG A 80 -1.91 -3.98 -7.31
CA ARG A 80 -2.41 -3.15 -8.41
C ARG A 80 -1.31 -2.64 -9.33
N ALA A 81 -0.10 -2.38 -8.83
CA ALA A 81 1.08 -2.13 -9.66
C ALA A 81 1.40 -3.33 -10.56
N HIS A 82 1.30 -4.56 -10.03
CA HIS A 82 1.48 -5.79 -10.81
C HIS A 82 0.30 -6.11 -11.73
N SER A 83 -0.89 -5.60 -11.44
CA SER A 83 -2.06 -5.72 -12.33
C SER A 83 -1.90 -4.93 -13.64
N GLY A 84 -0.89 -4.06 -13.76
CA GLY A 84 -0.47 -3.44 -15.03
C GLY A 84 0.53 -4.27 -15.86
N THR A 85 0.97 -5.44 -15.37
CA THR A 85 1.97 -6.30 -16.06
C THR A 85 1.62 -7.80 -15.91
N GLY A 86 0.34 -8.12 -15.78
CA GLY A 86 -0.14 -9.42 -15.30
C GLY A 86 -1.03 -10.23 -16.23
N THR A 87 -1.12 -9.91 -17.53
CA THR A 87 -1.83 -10.78 -18.50
C THR A 87 -1.02 -10.97 -19.77
N VAL A 88 0.05 -11.76 -19.69
CA VAL A 88 0.39 -12.68 -20.78
C VAL A 88 -0.23 -14.03 -20.40
N ILE A 89 -1.56 -14.14 -20.49
CA ILE A 89 -2.16 -15.46 -20.60
C ILE A 89 -1.87 -15.88 -22.04
N THR A 90 -0.86 -16.72 -22.21
CA THR A 90 -0.64 -17.45 -23.46
C THR A 90 -1.91 -18.26 -23.75
N GLN A 91 -2.76 -17.75 -24.64
CA GLN A 91 -3.80 -18.55 -25.28
C GLN A 91 -3.06 -19.54 -26.17
N GLN A 92 -2.74 -20.71 -25.61
CA GLN A 92 -2.29 -21.86 -26.40
C GLN A 92 -3.46 -22.26 -27.30
N ILE A 93 -3.31 -21.99 -28.59
CA ILE A 93 -4.15 -22.46 -29.68
C ILE A 93 -4.23 -23.99 -29.57
N MET A 94 -5.35 -24.53 -29.08
CA MET A 94 -5.68 -25.94 -29.28
C MET A 94 -6.55 -26.02 -30.52
N HIS A 95 -5.87 -26.15 -31.66
CA HIS A 95 -6.45 -26.59 -32.92
C HIS A 95 -6.78 -28.08 -32.78
N SER A 96 -8.06 -28.43 -32.90
CA SER A 96 -8.56 -29.75 -33.32
C SER A 96 -9.97 -29.60 -33.85
#